data_AF-A0A2I0VWD5-F1
#
_entry.id   AF-A0A2I0VWD5-F1
#
_cell.length_a   1.000
_cell.length_b   1.000
_cell.length_c   1.000
_cell.angle_alpha   90.00
_cell.angle_beta   90.00
_cell.angle_gamma   90.00
#
_symmetry.space_group_name_H-M   'P 1'
#
loop_
_entity.id
_entity.type
_entity.pdbx_description
1 polymer ?
#
loop_
_entity_poly.entity_id
_entity_poly.type
_entity_poly.pdbx_seq_one_letter_code
_entity_poly.pdbx_strand_id
1 'polypeptide(L)'
;MDHEVLLEDLIDKTVDTIFQIFVDFMARCAKFEELADAGEGFLRGFYREQEICRRPPLYKTSSVVDEVINSNYTDELAEYVEAGFNKHENVVKNVSKLNSCKLRLEDYLIKAKVLLDELESLKHNAIDIIKHAIDEHSSDCVFNFLQDTKTQQAHSV
;
A
#
# COMPACT_ATOMS: atom_id res chain seq x y z
N MET A 1 6.04 30.01 39.55
CA MET A 1 6.47 29.34 38.30
C MET A 1 5.29 28.45 38.00
N ASP A 2 4.45 28.96 37.13
CA ASP A 2 3.01 28.82 37.30
C ASP A 2 2.54 27.56 36.61
N HIS A 3 1.70 26.77 37.29
CA HIS A 3 1.12 25.53 36.78
C HIS A 3 0.48 25.68 35.40
N GLU A 4 0.02 26.90 35.07
CA GLU A 4 -0.54 27.27 33.78
C GLU A 4 0.48 27.19 32.63
N VAL A 5 1.73 27.61 32.85
CA VAL A 5 2.81 27.55 31.84
C VAL A 5 3.24 26.10 31.58
N LEU A 6 3.23 25.24 32.61
CA LEU A 6 3.55 23.82 32.46
C LEU A 6 2.44 23.05 31.73
N LEU A 7 1.18 23.46 31.90
CA LEU A 7 0.04 22.87 31.21
C LEU A 7 0.06 23.22 29.71
N GLU A 8 0.37 24.48 29.38
CA GLU A 8 0.47 24.96 27.99
C GLU A 8 1.61 24.25 27.23
N ASP A 9 2.79 24.10 27.85
CA ASP A 9 3.94 23.37 27.27
C ASP A 9 3.65 21.88 27.04
N LEU A 10 2.88 21.24 27.94
CA LEU A 10 2.46 19.84 27.79
C LEU A 10 1.46 19.65 26.65
N ILE A 11 0.53 20.58 26.48
CA ILE A 11 -0.46 20.57 25.39
C ILE A 11 0.24 20.76 24.05
N ASP A 12 1.12 21.76 23.92
CA ASP A 12 1.87 22.03 22.70
C ASP A 12 2.70 20.81 22.28
N LYS A 13 3.41 20.19 23.23
CA LYS A 13 4.19 18.98 22.97
C LYS A 13 3.33 17.80 22.51
N THR A 14 2.13 17.66 23.06
CA THR A 14 1.18 16.60 22.66
C THR A 14 0.68 16.85 21.24
N VAL A 15 0.32 18.10 20.91
CA VAL A 15 -0.12 18.51 19.57
C VAL A 15 0.98 18.27 18.54
N ASP A 16 2.22 18.66 18.83
CA ASP A 16 3.38 18.44 17.94
C ASP A 16 3.61 16.95 17.69
N THR A 17 3.48 16.12 18.72
CA THR A 17 3.65 14.67 18.61
C THR A 17 2.56 14.05 17.73
N ILE A 18 1.30 14.44 17.92
CA ILE A 18 0.17 13.97 17.09
C ILE A 18 0.35 14.43 15.65
N PHE A 19 0.78 15.68 15.44
CA PHE A 19 1.04 16.20 14.10
C PHE A 19 2.12 15.40 13.39
N GLN A 20 3.21 15.05 14.09
CA GLN A 20 4.27 14.21 13.53
C GLN A 20 3.75 12.81 13.14
N ILE A 21 2.91 12.19 13.98
CA ILE A 21 2.27 10.90 13.65
C ILE A 21 1.40 11.02 12.41
N PHE A 22 0.65 12.12 12.27
CA PHE A 22 -0.16 12.37 11.08
C PHE A 22 0.71 12.51 9.83
N VAL A 23 1.82 13.26 9.90
CA VAL A 23 2.78 13.38 8.79
C VAL A 23 3.34 12.01 8.39
N ASP A 24 3.76 11.20 9.36
CA ASP A 24 4.28 9.86 9.11
C ASP A 24 3.22 8.93 8.50
N PHE A 25 1.98 9.03 8.98
CA PHE A 25 0.84 8.29 8.45
C PHE A 25 0.59 8.64 6.97
N MET A 26 0.52 9.93 6.65
CA MET A 26 0.33 10.40 5.27
C MET A 26 1.47 9.95 4.35
N ALA A 27 2.71 9.96 4.84
CA ALA A 27 3.86 9.45 4.10
C ALA A 27 3.75 7.94 3.82
N ARG A 28 3.16 7.15 4.72
CA ARG A 28 2.90 5.72 4.48
C ARG A 28 1.74 5.47 3.54
N CYS A 29 0.68 6.28 3.58
CA CYS A 29 -0.39 6.24 2.58
C CYS A 29 0.16 6.51 1.17
N ALA A 30 0.99 7.54 1.00
CA ALA A 30 1.60 7.85 -0.30
C ALA A 30 2.46 6.68 -0.83
N LYS A 31 3.30 6.06 0.01
CA LYS A 31 4.07 4.87 -0.36
C LYS A 31 3.19 3.68 -0.74
N PHE A 32 2.04 3.53 -0.09
CA PHE A 32 1.09 2.48 -0.41
C PHE A 32 0.45 2.71 -1.79
N GLU A 33 0.09 3.95 -2.11
CA GLU A 33 -0.42 4.33 -3.44
C GLU A 33 0.61 4.08 -4.55
N GLU A 34 1.88 4.47 -4.34
CA GLU A 34 2.98 4.18 -5.26
C GLU A 34 3.14 2.67 -5.51
N LEU A 35 3.02 1.86 -4.46
CA LEU A 35 3.12 0.42 -4.54
C LEU A 35 1.92 -0.19 -5.29
N ALA A 36 0.72 0.36 -5.10
CA ALA A 36 -0.48 -0.07 -5.79
C ALA A 36 -0.40 0.22 -7.30
N ASP A 37 0.03 1.42 -7.70
CA ASP A 37 0.24 1.81 -9.09
C ASP A 37 1.28 0.91 -9.78
N ALA A 38 2.43 0.70 -9.12
CA ALA A 38 3.45 -0.19 -9.63
C ALA A 38 2.95 -1.65 -9.72
N GLY A 39 2.13 -2.09 -8.76
CA GLY A 39 1.47 -3.39 -8.76
C GLY A 39 0.50 -3.57 -9.93
N GLU A 40 -0.29 -2.55 -10.27
CA GLU A 40 -1.17 -2.57 -11.44
C GLU A 40 -0.37 -2.78 -12.73
N GLY A 41 0.78 -2.10 -12.87
CA GLY A 41 1.70 -2.28 -13.98
C GLY A 41 2.14 -3.75 -14.15
N PHE A 42 2.54 -4.41 -13.06
CA PHE A 42 2.94 -5.81 -13.09
C PHE A 42 1.77 -6.76 -13.36
N LEU A 43 0.58 -6.49 -12.84
CA LEU A 43 -0.63 -7.27 -13.15
C LEU A 43 -0.97 -7.20 -14.64
N ARG A 44 -0.92 -6.00 -15.23
CA ARG A 44 -1.14 -5.83 -16.68
C ARG A 44 -0.11 -6.60 -17.50
N GLY A 45 1.16 -6.58 -17.08
CA GLY A 45 2.23 -7.38 -17.68
C GLY A 45 1.96 -8.89 -17.55
N PHE A 46 1.56 -9.33 -16.37
CA PHE A 46 1.23 -10.73 -16.10
C PHE A 46 0.10 -11.23 -17.01
N TYR A 47 -1.01 -10.50 -17.11
CA TYR A 47 -2.13 -10.88 -17.98
C TYR A 47 -1.74 -10.92 -19.46
N ARG A 48 -0.94 -9.95 -19.92
CA ARG A 48 -0.43 -9.90 -21.29
C ARG A 48 0.39 -11.15 -21.61
N GLU A 49 1.37 -11.49 -20.78
CA GLU A 49 2.24 -12.64 -21.01
C GLU A 49 1.48 -13.97 -20.85
N GLN A 50 0.51 -14.03 -19.93
CA GLN A 50 -0.38 -15.18 -19.78
C GLN A 50 -1.22 -15.42 -21.04
N GLU A 51 -1.77 -14.36 -21.63
CA GLU A 51 -2.57 -14.46 -22.85
C GLU A 51 -1.72 -14.99 -24.02
N ILE A 52 -0.49 -14.51 -24.15
CA ILE A 52 0.44 -15.02 -25.17
C ILE A 52 0.74 -16.51 -24.95
N CYS A 53 0.91 -16.95 -23.70
CA CYS A 53 1.14 -18.36 -23.38
C CYS A 53 -0.09 -19.25 -23.63
N ARG A 54 -1.32 -18.70 -23.54
CA ARG A 54 -2.57 -19.43 -23.79
C ARG A 54 -2.88 -19.60 -25.28
N ARG A 55 -2.31 -18.76 -26.14
CA ARG A 55 -2.55 -18.85 -27.59
C ARG A 55 -2.03 -20.18 -28.12
N PRO A 56 -2.87 -20.95 -28.84
CA PRO A 56 -2.42 -22.17 -29.48
C PRO A 56 -1.31 -21.85 -30.48
N PRO A 57 -0.23 -22.65 -30.54
CA PRO A 57 0.84 -22.41 -31.50
C PRO A 57 0.30 -22.62 -32.92
N LEU A 58 0.48 -21.63 -33.79
CA LEU A 58 0.32 -21.85 -35.23
C LEU A 58 1.51 -22.65 -35.74
N TYR A 59 1.35 -23.98 -35.80
CA TYR A 59 2.38 -24.83 -36.38
C TYR A 59 2.31 -24.77 -37.92
N LYS A 60 3.29 -24.09 -38.53
CA LYS A 60 3.58 -24.18 -39.98
C LYS A 60 4.21 -25.52 -40.39
N THR A 61 3.88 -26.61 -39.68
CA THR A 61 4.47 -27.92 -39.94
C THR A 61 3.77 -28.68 -41.05
N SER A 62 2.58 -28.24 -41.45
CA SER A 62 1.82 -28.81 -42.56
C SER A 62 2.10 -28.03 -43.83
N SER A 63 2.52 -28.71 -44.89
CA SER A 63 2.70 -28.11 -46.22
C SER A 63 1.43 -27.42 -46.71
N VAL A 64 0.25 -27.98 -46.38
CA VAL A 64 -1.05 -27.42 -46.74
C VAL A 64 -1.31 -26.09 -46.03
N VAL A 65 -0.93 -25.99 -44.74
CA VAL A 65 -1.11 -24.74 -43.98
C VAL A 65 -0.17 -23.66 -44.49
N ASP A 66 1.08 -24.02 -44.81
CA ASP A 66 2.03 -23.08 -45.42
C ASP A 66 1.56 -22.62 -46.80
N GLU A 67 1.05 -23.53 -47.63
CA GLU A 67 0.56 -23.22 -48.97
C GLU A 67 -0.70 -22.35 -48.94
N VAL A 68 -1.60 -22.56 -47.99
CA VAL A 68 -2.77 -21.70 -47.75
C VAL A 68 -2.36 -20.31 -47.28
N ILE A 69 -1.40 -20.19 -46.35
CA ILE A 69 -0.91 -18.89 -45.87
C ILE A 69 -0.22 -18.13 -47.00
N ASN A 70 0.64 -18.80 -47.77
CA ASN A 70 1.40 -18.18 -48.84
C ASN A 70 0.52 -17.79 -50.03
N SER A 71 -0.53 -18.56 -50.34
CA SER A 71 -1.47 -18.22 -51.42
C SER A 71 -2.40 -17.05 -51.09
N ASN A 72 -2.62 -16.76 -49.80
CA ASN A 72 -3.48 -15.67 -49.32
C ASN A 72 -2.68 -14.54 -48.64
N TYR A 73 -1.39 -14.43 -48.95
CA TYR A 73 -0.47 -13.53 -48.26
C TYR A 73 -0.90 -12.06 -48.40
N THR A 74 -1.20 -11.44 -47.27
CA THR A 74 -1.38 -10.00 -47.11
C THR A 74 -0.54 -9.53 -45.94
N ASP A 75 -0.16 -8.25 -45.89
CA ASP A 75 0.57 -7.68 -44.76
C ASP A 75 -0.18 -7.91 -43.43
N GLU A 76 -1.51 -7.79 -43.48
CA GLU A 76 -2.40 -8.00 -42.34
C GLU A 76 -2.44 -9.49 -41.89
N LEU A 77 -2.44 -10.44 -42.82
CA LEU A 77 -2.33 -11.87 -42.51
C LEU A 77 -0.94 -12.22 -41.99
N ALA A 78 0.11 -11.58 -42.51
CA ALA A 78 1.47 -11.77 -42.03
C ALA A 78 1.61 -11.34 -40.56
N GLU A 79 1.08 -10.16 -40.21
CA GLU A 79 1.01 -9.69 -38.82
C GLU A 79 0.19 -10.63 -37.92
N TYR A 80 -0.96 -11.11 -38.40
CA TYR A 80 -1.79 -12.06 -37.66
C TYR A 80 -1.08 -13.39 -37.40
N VAL A 81 -0.42 -13.93 -38.43
CA VAL A 81 0.37 -15.15 -38.34
C VAL A 81 1.54 -14.95 -37.39
N GLU A 82 2.28 -13.85 -37.49
CA GLU A 82 3.42 -13.55 -36.60
C GLU A 82 2.97 -13.34 -35.15
N ALA A 83 1.81 -12.73 -34.92
CA ALA A 83 1.21 -12.57 -33.59
C ALA A 83 0.70 -13.88 -32.95
N GLY A 84 0.39 -14.90 -33.77
CA GLY A 84 -0.01 -16.25 -33.34
C GLY A 84 1.12 -17.29 -33.40
N PHE A 85 2.24 -16.97 -34.03
CA PHE A 85 3.39 -17.86 -34.18
C PHE A 85 4.30 -17.82 -32.94
N ASN A 86 3.93 -18.61 -31.94
CA ASN A 86 4.77 -18.84 -30.76
C ASN A 86 5.98 -19.73 -31.11
N LYS A 87 7.10 -19.12 -31.53
CA LYS A 87 8.40 -19.82 -31.55
C LYS A 87 8.69 -20.38 -30.14
N HIS A 88 9.26 -21.57 -30.04
CA HIS A 88 9.60 -22.18 -28.74
C HIS A 88 10.47 -21.26 -27.86
N GLU A 89 11.40 -20.52 -28.46
CA GLU A 89 12.19 -19.49 -27.77
C GLU A 89 11.36 -18.34 -27.18
N ASN A 90 10.25 -18.00 -27.82
CA ASN A 90 9.31 -16.99 -27.33
C ASN A 90 8.51 -17.52 -26.14
N VAL A 91 8.14 -18.81 -26.14
CA VAL A 91 7.44 -19.43 -25.00
C VAL A 91 8.30 -19.40 -23.73
N VAL A 92 9.58 -19.80 -23.82
CA VAL A 92 10.50 -19.76 -22.67
C VAL A 92 10.69 -18.34 -22.14
N LYS A 93 10.83 -17.36 -23.04
CA LYS A 93 10.92 -15.93 -22.68
C LYS A 93 9.66 -15.44 -21.98
N ASN A 94 8.48 -15.77 -22.51
CA ASN A 94 7.20 -15.31 -21.96
C ASN A 94 6.90 -15.96 -20.61
N VAL A 95 7.20 -17.25 -20.43
CA VAL A 95 7.11 -17.92 -19.13
C VAL A 95 8.07 -17.31 -18.11
N SER A 96 9.28 -16.95 -18.53
CA SER A 96 10.26 -16.28 -17.66
C SER A 96 9.77 -14.89 -17.22
N LYS A 97 9.21 -14.10 -18.14
CA LYS A 97 8.58 -12.82 -17.81
C LYS A 97 7.37 -12.98 -16.90
N LEU A 98 6.51 -13.96 -17.15
CA LEU A 98 5.36 -14.27 -16.32
C LEU A 98 5.79 -14.58 -14.88
N ASN A 99 6.84 -15.39 -14.71
CA ASN A 99 7.43 -15.69 -13.41
C ASN A 99 8.02 -14.44 -12.74
N SER A 100 8.70 -13.58 -13.50
CA SER A 100 9.22 -12.30 -12.99
C SER A 100 8.08 -11.39 -12.48
N CYS A 101 7.00 -11.23 -13.26
CA CYS A 101 5.81 -10.49 -12.84
C CYS A 101 5.21 -11.08 -11.56
N LYS A 102 5.08 -12.41 -11.48
CA LYS A 102 4.58 -13.09 -10.27
C LYS A 102 5.44 -12.76 -9.04
N LEU A 103 6.76 -12.94 -9.13
CA LEU A 103 7.67 -12.69 -8.00
C LEU A 103 7.62 -11.23 -7.55
N ARG A 104 7.52 -10.29 -8.49
CA ARG A 104 7.39 -8.85 -8.18
C ARG A 104 6.06 -8.52 -7.50
N LEU A 105 4.97 -9.15 -7.92
CA LEU A 105 3.66 -9.00 -7.28
C LEU A 105 3.65 -9.60 -5.86
N GLU A 106 4.28 -10.75 -5.66
CA GLU A 106 4.42 -11.36 -4.33
C GLU A 106 5.22 -10.46 -3.38
N ASP A 107 6.35 -9.89 -3.84
CA ASP A 107 7.13 -8.89 -3.11
C ASP A 107 6.30 -7.65 -2.74
N TYR A 108 5.47 -7.17 -3.68
CA TYR A 108 4.60 -6.02 -3.43
C TYR A 108 3.49 -6.31 -2.44
N LEU A 109 2.91 -7.52 -2.46
CA LEU A 109 1.94 -7.94 -1.46
C LEU A 109 2.55 -7.98 -0.05
N ILE A 110 3.80 -8.42 0.08
CA ILE A 110 4.51 -8.42 1.37
C ILE A 110 4.72 -6.98 1.84
N LYS A 111 5.22 -6.11 0.97
CA LYS A 111 5.45 -4.69 1.29
C LYS A 111 4.15 -3.95 1.65
N ALA A 112 3.06 -4.22 0.94
CA ALA A 112 1.75 -3.65 1.20
C ALA A 112 1.25 -4.04 2.59
N LYS A 113 1.41 -5.31 2.99
CA LYS A 113 1.07 -5.77 4.34
C LYS A 113 1.86 -5.05 5.42
N VAL A 114 3.18 -4.93 5.25
CA VAL A 114 4.03 -4.20 6.19
C VAL A 114 3.58 -2.74 6.33
N LEU A 115 3.26 -2.06 5.23
CA LEU A 115 2.74 -0.68 5.28
C LEU A 115 1.40 -0.59 6.01
N LEU A 116 0.50 -1.56 5.82
CA LEU A 116 -0.79 -1.60 6.54
C LEU A 116 -0.58 -1.81 8.05
N ASP A 117 0.34 -2.68 8.44
CA ASP A 117 0.70 -2.90 9.85
C ASP A 117 1.31 -1.62 10.47
N GLU A 118 2.17 -0.92 9.74
CA GLU A 118 2.73 0.37 10.16
C GLU A 118 1.64 1.45 10.33
N LEU A 119 0.73 1.57 9.37
CA LEU A 119 -0.40 2.51 9.45
C LEU A 119 -1.32 2.20 10.65
N GLU A 120 -1.57 0.92 10.92
CA GLU A 120 -2.34 0.51 12.08
C GLU A 120 -1.62 0.83 13.39
N SER A 121 -0.31 0.64 13.47
CA SER A 121 0.48 1.03 14.64
C SER A 121 0.44 2.54 14.87
N LEU A 122 0.62 3.36 13.84
CA LEU A 122 0.54 4.82 13.95
C LEU A 122 -0.83 5.30 14.45
N LYS A 123 -1.92 4.69 13.96
CA LYS A 123 -3.28 4.93 14.46
C LYS A 123 -3.40 4.63 15.95
N HIS A 124 -2.90 3.47 16.40
CA HIS A 124 -2.95 3.11 17.83
C HIS A 124 -2.11 4.06 18.68
N ASN A 125 -0.90 4.41 18.24
CA ASN A 125 -0.03 5.35 18.94
C ASN A 125 -0.71 6.72 19.13
N ALA A 126 -1.37 7.25 18.09
CA ALA A 126 -2.11 8.50 18.19
C ALA A 126 -3.26 8.42 19.21
N ILE A 127 -4.02 7.32 19.19
CA ILE A 127 -5.13 7.10 20.14
C ILE A 127 -4.59 7.04 21.57
N ASP A 128 -3.50 6.31 21.81
CA ASP A 128 -2.93 6.14 23.14
C ASP A 128 -2.38 7.45 23.70
N ILE A 129 -1.69 8.25 22.88
CA ILE A 129 -1.21 9.59 23.27
C ILE A 129 -2.39 10.51 23.64
N ILE A 130 -3.44 10.54 22.83
CA ILE A 130 -4.62 11.36 23.10
C ILE A 130 -5.31 10.92 24.40
N LYS A 131 -5.47 9.60 24.61
CA LYS A 131 -6.04 9.07 25.85
C LYS A 131 -5.21 9.46 27.07
N HIS A 132 -3.89 9.28 26.99
CA HIS A 132 -2.99 9.65 28.08
C HIS A 132 -3.07 11.13 28.42
N ALA A 133 -3.10 12.02 27.41
CA ALA A 133 -3.27 13.45 27.65
C ALA A 133 -4.61 13.76 28.34
N ILE A 134 -5.72 13.15 27.90
CA ILE A 134 -7.04 13.32 28.54
C ILE A 134 -7.03 12.81 29.98
N ASP A 135 -6.41 11.65 30.24
CA ASP A 135 -6.38 11.03 31.57
C ASP A 135 -5.48 11.80 32.56
N GLU A 136 -4.34 12.34 32.11
CA GLU A 136 -3.50 13.25 32.89
C GLU A 136 -4.26 14.53 33.25
N HIS A 137 -4.96 15.13 32.29
CA HIS A 137 -5.81 16.31 32.54
C HIS A 137 -7.05 16.02 33.40
N SER A 138 -7.54 14.77 33.41
CA SER A 138 -8.64 14.35 34.29
C SER A 138 -8.19 14.24 35.75
N SER A 139 -6.94 13.80 36.00
CA SER A 139 -6.35 13.81 37.36
C SER A 139 -6.20 15.22 37.92
N ASP A 140 -5.80 16.19 37.11
CA ASP A 140 -5.68 17.60 37.56
C ASP A 140 -7.04 18.21 37.90
N CYS A 141 -8.10 17.89 37.14
CA CYS A 141 -9.47 18.29 37.49
C CYS A 141 -9.94 17.67 38.82
N VAL A 142 -9.61 16.41 39.09
CA VAL A 142 -9.96 15.73 40.35
C VAL A 142 -9.17 16.30 41.53
N PHE A 143 -7.90 16.65 41.34
CA PHE A 143 -7.07 17.24 42.39
C PHE A 143 -7.58 18.63 42.80
N ASN A 144 -7.95 19.47 41.83
CA ASN A 144 -8.55 20.78 42.08
C ASN A 144 -9.92 20.68 42.79
N PHE A 145 -10.78 19.73 42.39
CA PHE A 145 -12.07 19.51 43.05
C PHE A 145 -11.93 19.01 44.51
N LEU A 146 -10.92 18.17 44.77
CA LEU A 146 -10.61 17.68 46.13
C LEU A 146 -9.94 18.75 47.01
N GLN A 147 -9.25 19.72 46.41
CA GLN A 147 -8.64 20.83 47.14
C GLN A 147 -9.67 21.92 47.48
N ASP A 148 -10.60 22.22 46.57
CA ASP A 148 -11.70 23.16 46.80
C ASP A 148 -12.67 22.67 47.88
N THR A 149 -12.98 21.37 47.89
CA THR A 149 -13.85 20.76 48.91
C THR A 149 -13.22 20.75 50.31
N LYS A 150 -11.89 20.56 50.41
CA LYS A 150 -11.16 20.69 51.69
C LYS A 150 -11.11 22.13 52.20
N THR A 151 -10.99 23.11 51.30
CA THR A 151 -10.90 24.53 51.66
C THR A 151 -12.25 25.08 52.12
N GLN A 152 -13.36 24.61 51.54
CA GLN A 152 -14.71 24.97 51.97
C GLN A 152 -15.09 24.38 53.35
N GLN A 153 -14.61 23.19 53.70
CA GLN A 153 -14.81 22.61 55.04
C GLN A 153 -14.00 23.30 56.15
N ALA A 154 -12.84 23.88 55.82
CA ALA A 154 -11.99 24.60 56.77
C ALA A 154 -12.47 26.03 57.09
N HIS A 155 -13.42 26.57 56.32
CA HIS A 155 -14.00 27.91 56.54
C HIS A 155 -15.42 27.89 57.14
N SER A 156 -15.92 26.71 57.52
CA SER A 156 -17.26 26.53 58.13
C SER A 156 -17.21 25.99 59.57
N VAL A 157 -16.08 26.16 60.28
CA VAL A 157 -15.93 25.83 61.71
C VAL A 157 -15.48 27.07 62.47
#